data_AF-A0A653X6H3-F1
#
_entry.id   AF-A0A653X6H3-F1
#
_cell.length_a   1.000
_cell.length_b   1.000
_cell.length_c   1.000
_cell.angle_alpha   90.00
_cell.angle_beta   90.00
_cell.angle_gamma   90.00
#
_symmetry.space_group_name_H-M   'P 1'
#
loop_
_entity.id
_entity.type
_entity.pdbx_description
1 polymer ?
#
loop_
_entity_poly.entity_id
_entity_poly.type
_entity_poly.pdbx_seq_one_letter_code
_entity_poly.pdbx_strand_id
1 'polypeptide(L)'
;MRHLCLLIGLFAPTLVCAQSGRYGDVSYSQPHDCSVITRDQRANPYAHLFRTMCEQSDAPTKQSVARIMGRPQPSTRVLTVPAHGTDDAKRYGVACMGGLVMLRLPNGWQQALDAEHRYLTCRS
;
A
#
# COMPACT_ATOMS: atom_id res chain seq x y z
N MET A 1 -18.42 34.73 7.74
CA MET A 1 -18.73 35.41 9.01
C MET A 1 -18.32 34.51 10.17
N ARG A 2 -17.46 35.03 11.05
CA ARG A 2 -17.21 34.64 12.47
C ARG A 2 -18.55 34.42 13.21
N HIS A 3 -18.80 33.58 14.22
CA HIS A 3 -18.08 32.91 15.32
C HIS A 3 -18.92 31.66 15.72
N LEU A 4 -18.43 30.60 16.40
CA LEU A 4 -18.09 30.58 17.83
C LEU A 4 -17.46 29.21 18.18
N CYS A 5 -16.25 29.23 18.75
CA CYS A 5 -15.67 28.11 19.49
C CYS A 5 -16.07 28.26 20.97
N LEU A 6 -16.55 27.19 21.61
CA LEU A 6 -16.05 26.64 22.89
C LEU A 6 -17.06 25.64 23.47
N LEU A 7 -16.62 24.40 23.71
CA LEU A 7 -16.55 23.82 25.06
C LEU A 7 -15.76 22.51 25.01
N ILE A 8 -14.83 22.44 25.96
CA ILE A 8 -13.76 21.45 26.14
C ILE A 8 -14.33 20.22 26.85
N GLY A 9 -13.99 19.02 26.38
CA GLY A 9 -14.42 17.77 27.00
C GLY A 9 -13.61 16.56 26.50
N LEU A 10 -12.36 16.47 26.99
CA LEU A 10 -11.63 15.25 27.33
C LEU A 10 -12.14 13.94 26.70
N PHE A 11 -11.59 13.55 25.55
CA PHE A 11 -11.26 12.17 25.17
C PHE A 11 -10.63 12.24 23.78
N ALA A 12 -9.33 12.48 23.75
CA ALA A 12 -8.55 12.23 22.55
C ALA A 12 -8.14 10.75 22.58
N PRO A 13 -8.77 9.84 21.82
CA PRO A 13 -7.91 9.01 21.00
C PRO A 13 -7.28 10.00 20.02
N THR A 14 -5.99 10.23 20.16
CA THR A 14 -5.20 10.62 19.00
C THR A 14 -5.56 9.62 17.91
N LEU A 15 -6.47 10.00 17.02
CA LEU A 15 -6.51 9.48 15.67
C LEU A 15 -5.14 9.89 15.12
N VAL A 16 -4.13 9.07 15.41
CA VAL A 16 -3.00 8.89 14.53
C VAL A 16 -3.66 8.38 13.26
N CYS A 17 -4.16 9.33 12.48
CA CYS A 17 -4.39 9.14 11.08
C CYS A 17 -2.99 8.78 10.60
N ALA A 18 -2.69 7.48 10.52
CA ALA A 18 -1.63 6.99 9.68
C ALA A 18 -2.08 7.34 8.27
N GLN A 19 -1.95 8.63 7.93
CA GLN A 19 -1.88 9.10 6.57
C GLN A 19 -0.63 8.42 6.05
N SER A 20 -0.78 7.24 5.46
CA SER A 20 0.10 6.93 4.35
C SER A 20 -0.10 8.11 3.40
N GLY A 21 0.89 9.01 3.38
CA GLY A 21 0.85 10.20 2.56
C GLY A 21 0.69 9.74 1.12
N ARG A 22 -0.55 9.73 0.63
CA ARG A 22 -0.85 9.29 -0.73
C ARG A 22 -0.16 10.28 -1.66
N TYR A 23 0.82 9.79 -2.40
CA TYR A 23 1.45 10.58 -3.44
C TYR A 23 0.51 10.63 -4.65
N GLY A 24 -0.33 11.67 -4.76
CA GLY A 24 -1.24 11.86 -5.90
C GLY A 24 -2.19 10.69 -6.16
N ASP A 25 -2.41 10.36 -7.45
CA ASP A 25 -3.31 9.28 -7.91
C ASP A 25 -2.71 7.86 -7.81
N VAL A 26 -1.62 7.68 -7.06
CA VAL A 26 -0.96 6.38 -6.97
C VAL A 26 -1.82 5.40 -6.18
N SER A 27 -2.14 4.26 -6.81
CA SER A 27 -2.87 3.18 -6.16
C SER A 27 -1.92 2.34 -5.31
N TYR A 28 -2.23 2.25 -4.01
CA TYR A 28 -1.58 1.32 -3.08
C TYR A 28 -2.42 0.04 -3.08
N SER A 29 -1.97 -1.00 -3.78
CA SER A 29 -2.61 -2.31 -3.62
C SER A 29 -2.18 -2.89 -2.27
N GLN A 30 -3.13 -3.05 -1.35
CA GLN A 30 -2.85 -3.75 -0.09
C GLN A 30 -2.37 -5.16 -0.41
N PRO A 31 -1.24 -5.59 0.17
CA PRO A 31 -0.81 -6.98 0.07
C PRO A 31 -1.95 -7.90 0.54
N HIS A 32 -2.20 -8.97 -0.21
CA HIS A 32 -3.17 -9.99 0.22
C HIS A 32 -2.72 -10.57 1.58
N ASP A 33 -3.59 -10.52 2.57
CA ASP A 33 -3.30 -10.88 3.96
C ASP A 33 -4.28 -11.94 4.47
N CYS A 34 -3.81 -13.18 4.56
CA CYS A 34 -4.59 -14.32 5.06
C CYS A 34 -4.90 -14.23 6.56
N SER A 35 -4.21 -13.39 7.33
CA SER A 35 -4.43 -13.25 8.78
C SER A 35 -5.82 -12.69 9.12
N VAL A 36 -6.44 -12.00 8.15
CA VAL A 36 -7.81 -11.46 8.22
C VAL A 36 -8.82 -12.52 8.62
N ILE A 37 -8.65 -13.78 8.16
CA ILE A 37 -9.56 -14.89 8.45
C ILE A 37 -9.64 -15.14 9.95
N THR A 38 -8.48 -15.27 10.61
CA THR A 38 -8.42 -15.47 12.07
C THR A 38 -8.79 -14.22 12.87
N ARG A 39 -8.55 -13.03 12.31
CA ARG A 39 -8.87 -11.76 12.97
C ARG A 39 -10.38 -11.50 13.02
N ASP A 40 -11.07 -11.78 11.92
CA ASP A 40 -12.47 -11.42 11.71
C ASP A 40 -13.41 -12.56 12.14
N GLN A 41 -12.95 -13.82 12.09
CA GLN A 41 -13.74 -15.01 12.47
C GLN A 41 -13.24 -15.67 13.77
N ARG A 42 -13.07 -14.90 14.84
CA ARG A 42 -12.47 -15.40 16.10
C ARG A 42 -13.25 -16.55 16.76
N ALA A 43 -14.57 -16.59 16.57
CA ALA A 43 -15.43 -17.63 17.14
C ALA A 43 -15.51 -18.89 16.26
N ASN A 44 -14.95 -18.87 15.05
CA ASN A 44 -14.96 -20.02 14.14
C ASN A 44 -13.81 -20.98 14.53
N PRO A 45 -14.10 -22.21 15.01
CA PRO A 45 -13.06 -23.16 15.39
C PRO A 45 -12.18 -23.59 14.21
N TYR A 46 -12.63 -23.39 12.98
CA TYR A 46 -11.89 -23.72 11.76
C TYR A 46 -11.13 -22.53 11.15
N ALA A 47 -11.15 -21.34 11.76
CA ALA A 47 -10.51 -20.15 11.19
C ALA A 47 -9.01 -20.35 10.91
N HIS A 48 -8.31 -21.07 11.79
CA HIS A 48 -6.90 -21.39 11.59
C HIS A 48 -6.67 -22.34 10.41
N LEU A 49 -7.54 -23.33 10.22
CA LEU A 49 -7.48 -24.24 9.06
C LEU A 49 -7.62 -23.45 7.75
N PHE A 50 -8.61 -22.55 7.67
CA PHE A 50 -8.83 -21.72 6.48
C PHE A 50 -7.68 -20.75 6.22
N ARG A 51 -7.10 -20.18 7.29
CA ARG A 51 -5.89 -19.36 7.16
C ARG A 51 -4.74 -20.16 6.55
N THR A 52 -4.48 -21.37 7.04
CA THR A 52 -3.41 -22.22 6.49
C THR A 52 -3.66 -22.58 5.03
N MET A 53 -4.91 -22.89 4.64
CA MET A 53 -5.24 -23.14 3.24
C MET A 53 -5.04 -21.90 2.35
N CYS A 54 -5.39 -20.71 2.85
CA CYS A 54 -5.12 -19.44 2.17
C CYS A 54 -3.61 -19.26 1.95
N GLU A 55 -2.80 -19.40 3.00
CA GLU A 55 -1.34 -19.24 2.92
C GLU A 55 -0.70 -20.26 1.96
N GLN A 56 -1.18 -21.51 1.94
CA GLN A 56 -0.69 -22.55 1.03
C GLN A 56 -1.03 -22.30 -0.44
N SER A 57 -2.21 -21.77 -0.72
CA SER A 57 -2.71 -21.57 -2.09
C SER A 57 -2.34 -20.21 -2.69
N ASP A 58 -2.04 -19.21 -1.86
CA ASP A 58 -1.82 -17.83 -2.30
C ASP A 58 -0.59 -17.68 -3.20
N ALA A 59 0.57 -18.15 -2.76
CA ALA A 59 1.81 -18.05 -3.54
C ALA A 59 1.74 -18.72 -4.93
N PRO A 60 1.33 -20.00 -5.08
CA PRO A 60 1.23 -20.62 -6.40
C PRO A 60 0.15 -19.98 -7.28
N THR A 61 -0.94 -19.50 -6.69
CA THR A 61 -2.01 -18.80 -7.43
C THR A 61 -1.50 -17.48 -7.98
N LYS A 62 -0.86 -16.65 -7.15
CA LYS A 62 -0.25 -15.38 -7.57
C LYS A 62 0.79 -15.57 -8.66
N GLN A 63 1.64 -16.57 -8.54
CA GLN A 63 2.62 -16.87 -9.58
C GLN A 63 1.96 -17.28 -10.90
N SER A 64 0.91 -18.12 -10.85
CA SER A 64 0.17 -18.54 -12.04
C SER A 64 -0.52 -17.36 -12.71
N VAL A 65 -1.18 -16.50 -11.94
CA VAL A 65 -1.78 -15.26 -12.44
C VAL A 65 -0.72 -14.35 -13.06
N ALA A 66 0.42 -14.17 -12.40
CA ALA A 66 1.52 -13.35 -12.94
C ALA A 66 2.09 -13.92 -14.25
N ARG A 67 2.16 -15.25 -14.41
CA ARG A 67 2.57 -15.88 -15.67
C ARG A 67 1.56 -15.63 -16.80
N ILE A 68 0.26 -15.69 -16.49
CA ILE A 68 -0.83 -15.50 -17.47
C ILE A 68 -0.95 -14.04 -17.87
N MET A 69 -0.96 -13.14 -16.89
CA MET A 69 -1.12 -11.70 -17.10
C MET A 69 0.16 -11.03 -17.60
N GLY A 70 1.30 -11.68 -17.41
CA GLY A 70 2.61 -11.14 -17.75
C GLY A 70 3.04 -10.01 -16.83
N ARG A 71 4.14 -9.35 -17.22
CA ARG A 71 4.64 -8.16 -16.51
C ARG A 71 3.78 -6.95 -16.90
N PRO A 72 3.30 -6.14 -15.93
CA PRO A 72 2.66 -4.88 -16.24
C PRO A 72 3.51 -3.97 -17.14
N GLN A 73 2.86 -3.31 -18.09
CA GLN A 73 3.50 -2.36 -18.98
C GLN A 73 3.97 -1.10 -18.21
N PRO A 74 5.01 -0.38 -18.64
CA PRO A 74 5.27 0.96 -18.14
C PRO A 74 4.12 1.92 -18.46
N SER A 75 3.78 2.79 -17.50
CA SER A 75 2.84 3.89 -17.68
C SER A 75 3.45 4.96 -18.58
N THR A 76 2.60 5.68 -19.31
CA THR A 76 3.00 6.88 -20.06
C THR A 76 3.26 8.08 -19.13
N ARG A 77 2.83 8.00 -17.86
CA ARG A 77 3.07 9.02 -16.85
C ARG A 77 4.48 8.87 -16.26
N VAL A 78 5.23 9.97 -16.29
CA VAL A 78 6.53 10.10 -15.63
C VAL A 78 6.40 11.11 -14.49
N LEU A 79 6.60 10.66 -13.25
CA LEU A 79 6.45 11.49 -12.06
C LEU A 79 7.80 12.00 -11.56
N THR A 80 7.80 13.20 -10.99
CA THR A 80 8.98 13.75 -10.28
C THR A 80 8.87 13.38 -8.81
N VAL A 81 9.61 12.34 -8.39
CA VAL A 81 9.62 11.88 -6.99
C VAL A 81 11.04 11.89 -6.46
N PRO A 82 11.23 12.07 -5.13
CA PRO A 82 12.58 12.12 -4.55
C PRO A 82 13.41 10.88 -4.87
N ALA A 83 14.72 11.04 -5.06
CA ALA A 83 15.63 9.91 -5.19
C ALA A 83 15.60 9.02 -3.94
N HIS A 84 15.78 7.71 -4.13
CA HIS A 84 15.91 6.79 -3.01
C HIS A 84 17.09 7.16 -2.10
N GLY A 85 16.89 7.06 -0.78
CA GLY A 85 17.89 7.41 0.23
C GLY A 85 17.83 8.86 0.73
N THR A 86 17.11 9.75 0.03
CA THR A 86 16.87 11.13 0.49
C THR A 86 15.97 11.19 1.72
N ASP A 87 16.06 12.26 2.49
CA ASP A 87 15.20 12.45 3.67
C ASP A 87 13.74 12.68 3.29
N ASP A 88 13.50 13.32 2.13
CA ASP A 88 12.16 13.44 1.57
C ASP A 88 11.57 12.07 1.21
N ALA A 89 12.35 11.16 0.62
CA ALA A 89 11.89 9.80 0.35
C ALA A 89 11.49 9.06 1.64
N LYS A 90 12.24 9.25 2.74
CA LYS A 90 11.92 8.64 4.04
C LYS A 90 10.64 9.25 4.64
N ARG A 91 10.48 10.57 4.53
CA ARG A 91 9.36 11.33 5.08
C ARG A 91 8.05 11.00 4.37
N TYR A 92 8.05 10.98 3.04
CA TYR A 92 6.85 10.75 2.24
C TYR A 92 6.57 9.27 1.96
N GLY A 93 7.56 8.40 2.13
CA GLY A 93 7.40 6.98 1.84
C GLY A 93 7.22 6.71 0.34
N VAL A 94 7.79 7.55 -0.52
CA VAL A 94 7.83 7.39 -1.98
C VAL A 94 9.23 7.72 -2.48
N ALA A 95 9.74 6.96 -3.45
CA ALA A 95 11.06 7.18 -4.00
C ALA A 95 11.14 6.77 -5.48
N CYS A 96 12.05 7.42 -6.22
CA CYS A 96 12.47 6.95 -7.53
C CYS A 96 13.59 5.93 -7.37
N MET A 97 13.37 4.70 -7.82
CA MET A 97 14.38 3.64 -7.85
C MET A 97 14.44 3.01 -9.23
N GLY A 98 15.58 3.13 -9.91
CA GLY A 98 15.76 2.54 -11.24
C GLY A 98 14.74 3.03 -12.27
N GLY A 99 14.27 4.29 -12.15
CA GLY A 99 13.26 4.88 -13.03
C GLY A 99 11.81 4.46 -12.74
N LEU A 100 11.56 3.74 -11.64
CA LEU A 100 10.23 3.34 -11.18
C LEU A 100 9.86 4.05 -9.89
N VAL A 101 8.60 4.46 -9.80
CA VAL A 101 8.02 4.99 -8.56
C VAL A 101 7.80 3.82 -7.60
N MET A 102 8.37 3.93 -6.42
CA MET A 102 8.28 2.92 -5.37
C MET A 102 7.65 3.51 -4.13
N LEU A 103 6.76 2.74 -3.52
CA LEU A 103 6.04 3.07 -2.30
C LEU A 103 6.61 2.28 -1.14
N ARG A 104 6.80 2.94 0.00
CA ARG A 104 7.36 2.34 1.20
C ARG A 104 6.31 1.46 1.88
N LEU A 105 6.70 0.23 2.17
CA LEU A 105 5.98 -0.71 3.04
C LEU A 105 6.71 -0.81 4.38
N PRO A 106 6.05 -1.27 5.46
CA PRO A 106 6.71 -1.49 6.75
C PRO A 106 7.96 -2.38 6.66
N ASN A 107 7.95 -3.35 5.73
CA ASN A 107 8.99 -4.35 5.53
C ASN A 107 9.72 -4.23 4.19
N GLY A 108 9.54 -3.13 3.44
CA GLY A 108 10.18 -3.02 2.13
C GLY A 108 9.60 -1.94 1.23
N TRP A 109 9.54 -2.23 -0.07
CA TRP A 109 9.06 -1.32 -1.10
C TRP A 109 8.19 -2.06 -2.11
N GLN A 110 7.22 -1.35 -2.67
CA GLN A 110 6.29 -1.86 -3.68
C GLN A 110 6.28 -0.93 -4.90
N GLN A 111 6.23 -1.50 -6.10
CA GLN A 111 6.08 -0.71 -7.32
C GLN A 111 4.70 -0.06 -7.37
N ALA A 112 4.67 1.24 -7.65
CA ALA A 112 3.45 2.00 -7.82
C ALA A 112 2.78 1.67 -9.17
N LEU A 113 1.45 1.59 -9.15
CA LEU A 113 0.64 1.39 -10.35
C LEU A 113 -0.25 2.61 -10.61
N ASP A 114 -0.49 2.89 -11.89
CA ASP A 114 -1.55 3.81 -12.32
C ASP A 114 -2.94 3.14 -12.31
N ALA A 115 -3.97 3.89 -12.70
CA ALA A 115 -5.34 3.40 -12.75
C ALA A 115 -5.54 2.25 -13.75
N GLU A 116 -4.69 2.16 -14.78
CA GLU A 116 -4.68 1.10 -15.78
C GLU A 116 -3.79 -0.09 -15.38
N HIS A 117 -3.34 -0.16 -14.12
CA HIS A 117 -2.45 -1.20 -13.60
C HIS A 117 -1.09 -1.27 -14.31
N ARG A 118 -0.58 -0.14 -14.80
CA ARG A 118 0.76 -0.03 -15.40
C ARG A 118 1.75 0.53 -14.39
N TYR A 119 3.02 0.15 -14.52
CA TYR A 119 4.07 0.63 -13.62
C TYR A 119 4.35 2.12 -13.83
N LEU A 120 4.21 2.90 -12.77
CA LEU A 120 4.55 4.32 -12.81
C LEU A 120 6.06 4.51 -12.90
N THR A 121 6.46 5.38 -13.82
CA THR A 121 7.87 5.71 -14.05
C THR A 121 8.21 7.05 -13.42
N CYS A 122 9.49 7.31 -13.18
CA CYS A 122 9.92 8.54 -12.53
C CYS A 122 11.25 9.09 -13.01
N ARG A 123 11.47 10.35 -12.64
CA ARG A 123 12.75 11.05 -12.63
C ARG A 123 12.93 11.68 -11.25
N SER A 124 14.18 11.76 -10.79
CA SER A 124 14.56 12.33 -9.49
C SER A 124 15.27 13.65 -9.64
#